data_AF-A0A7S0TRL6-F1
#
_entry.id   AF-A0A7S0TRL6-F1
#
_cell.length_a   1.000
_cell.length_b   1.000
_cell.length_c   1.000
_cell.angle_alpha   90.00
_cell.angle_beta   90.00
_cell.angle_gamma   90.00
#
_symmetry.space_group_name_H-M   'P 1'
#
loop_
_entity.id
_entity.type
_entity.pdbx_description
1 polymer ?
#
loop_
_entity_poly.entity_id
_entity_poly.type
_entity_poly.pdbx_seq_one_letter_code
_entity_poly.pdbx_strand_id
1 'polypeptide(L)'
;MKNPNGGMWASAIGCIGPCFTGPVWEELLYRGFLLQAMSLFMSVPTAVDLSSLVFATNHMNARAFAHLYILGWLWSIMYIRTRNMLVPILIHMMWNCR
;
A
#
# COMPACT_ATOMS: atom_id res chain seq x y z
N MET A 1 37.29 -7.13 12.61
CA MET A 1 37.14 -5.80 12.02
C MET A 1 35.75 -5.71 11.40
N LYS A 2 34.84 -4.88 11.93
CA LYS A 2 33.50 -4.67 11.31
C LYS A 2 33.73 -3.95 9.99
N ASN A 3 33.25 -4.51 8.87
CA ASN A 3 33.32 -3.87 7.56
C ASN A 3 32.55 -2.54 7.61
N PRO A 4 33.20 -1.37 7.50
CA PRO A 4 32.53 -0.07 7.59
C PRO A 4 31.52 0.13 6.46
N ASN A 5 31.72 -0.52 5.30
CA ASN A 5 30.80 -0.50 4.17
C ASN A 5 29.60 -1.44 4.38
N GLY A 6 29.74 -2.47 5.23
CA GLY A 6 28.67 -3.42 5.50
C GLY A 6 27.45 -2.77 6.15
N GLY A 7 27.68 -1.76 6.99
CA GLY A 7 26.61 -0.94 7.56
C GLY A 7 25.88 -0.10 6.51
N MET A 8 26.62 0.48 5.56
CA MET A 8 26.03 1.31 4.49
C MET A 8 25.18 0.48 3.52
N TRP A 9 25.65 -0.71 3.12
CA TRP A 9 24.88 -1.64 2.29
C TRP A 9 23.65 -2.18 3.01
N ALA A 10 23.76 -2.51 4.30
CA ALA A 10 22.63 -2.95 5.11
C ALA A 10 21.56 -1.86 5.25
N SER A 11 21.97 -0.62 5.51
CA SER A 11 21.06 0.54 5.55
C SER A 11 20.42 0.81 4.19
N ALA A 12 21.19 0.72 3.09
CA ALA A 12 20.66 0.91 1.74
C ALA A 12 19.59 -0.13 1.40
N ILE A 13 19.84 -1.40 1.69
CA ILE A 13 18.87 -2.50 1.48
C ILE A 13 17.64 -2.28 2.37
N GLY A 14 17.84 -1.91 3.64
CA GLY A 14 16.76 -1.67 4.60
C GLY A 14 15.87 -0.46 4.27
N CYS A 15 16.43 0.57 3.62
CA CYS A 15 15.67 1.74 3.20
C CYS A 15 15.00 1.54 1.83
N ILE A 16 15.72 0.97 0.86
CA ILE A 16 15.23 0.84 -0.51
C ILE A 16 14.23 -0.31 -0.63
N GLY A 17 14.56 -1.48 -0.07
CA GLY A 17 13.75 -2.70 -0.22
C GLY A 17 12.26 -2.47 0.08
N PRO A 18 11.90 -1.99 1.29
CA PRO A 18 10.51 -1.77 1.68
C PRO A 18 9.76 -0.76 0.81
N CYS A 19 10.44 0.24 0.26
CA CYS A 19 9.81 1.25 -0.61
C CYS A 19 9.34 0.68 -1.95
N PHE A 20 9.89 -0.45 -2.39
CA PHE A 20 9.47 -1.13 -3.62
C PHE A 20 8.63 -2.38 -3.32
N THR A 21 9.12 -3.27 -2.45
CA THR A 21 8.47 -4.57 -2.25
C THR A 21 7.20 -4.45 -1.41
N GLY A 22 7.17 -3.54 -0.43
CA GLY A 22 6.00 -3.27 0.41
C GLY A 22 4.79 -2.86 -0.42
N PRO A 23 4.86 -1.75 -1.19
CA PRO A 23 3.77 -1.27 -2.03
C PRO A 23 3.23 -2.31 -3.01
N VAL A 24 4.09 -3.11 -3.64
CA VAL A 24 3.63 -4.18 -4.56
C VAL A 24 2.75 -5.17 -3.81
N TRP A 25 3.22 -5.66 -2.66
CA TRP A 25 2.49 -6.65 -1.90
C TRP A 25 1.18 -6.09 -1.33
N GLU A 26 1.24 -4.87 -0.80
CA GLU A 26 0.07 -4.18 -0.27
C GLU A 26 -0.99 -3.96 -1.34
N GLU A 27 -0.64 -3.45 -2.52
CA GLU A 27 -1.61 -3.23 -3.59
C GLU A 27 -2.22 -4.54 -4.13
N LEU A 28 -1.42 -5.59 -4.27
CA LEU A 28 -1.93 -6.90 -4.67
C LEU A 28 -2.93 -7.45 -3.63
N LEU A 29 -2.61 -7.35 -2.35
CA LEU A 29 -3.47 -7.84 -1.27
C LEU A 29 -4.75 -7.01 -1.14
N TYR A 30 -4.65 -5.69 -1.09
CA TYR A 30 -5.79 -4.83 -0.78
C TYR A 30 -6.64 -4.51 -2.01
N ARG A 31 -6.05 -4.32 -3.20
CA ARG A 31 -6.79 -3.98 -4.44
C ARG A 31 -7.03 -5.19 -5.31
N GLY A 32 -6.02 -6.03 -5.47
CA GLY A 32 -6.08 -7.23 -6.30
C GLY A 32 -6.97 -8.30 -5.70
N PHE A 33 -6.90 -8.49 -4.38
CA PHE A 33 -7.64 -9.53 -3.67
C PHE A 33 -8.79 -8.97 -2.84
N LEU A 34 -8.53 -8.22 -1.77
CA LEU A 34 -9.55 -7.85 -0.78
C LEU A 34 -10.68 -7.02 -1.39
N LEU A 35 -10.36 -5.92 -2.08
CA LEU A 35 -11.36 -5.07 -2.74
C LEU A 35 -12.21 -5.86 -3.74
N GLN A 36 -11.59 -6.74 -4.53
CA GLN A 36 -12.31 -7.57 -5.50
C GLN A 36 -13.22 -8.57 -4.79
N ALA A 37 -12.71 -9.28 -3.78
CA ALA A 37 -13.46 -10.25 -3.00
C ALA A 37 -14.66 -9.59 -2.31
N MET A 38 -14.49 -8.42 -1.71
CA MET A 38 -15.59 -7.68 -1.07
C MET A 38 -16.63 -7.23 -2.10
N SER A 39 -16.19 -6.77 -3.28
CA SER A 39 -17.08 -6.34 -4.36
C SER A 39 -17.97 -7.46 -4.92
N LEU A 40 -17.70 -8.74 -4.59
CA LEU A 40 -18.58 -9.85 -4.92
C LEU A 40 -19.84 -9.91 -4.03
N PHE A 41 -19.79 -9.32 -2.83
CA PHE A 41 -20.83 -9.44 -1.80
C PHE A 41 -21.48 -8.11 -1.42
N MET A 42 -20.92 -6.97 -1.84
CA MET A 42 -21.42 -5.63 -1.52
C MET A 42 -21.18 -4.63 -2.64
N SER A 43 -21.74 -3.42 -2.50
CA SER A 43 -21.54 -2.34 -3.48
C SER A 43 -20.07 -1.91 -3.55
N VAL A 44 -19.60 -1.53 -4.74
CA VAL A 44 -18.21 -1.08 -4.95
C VAL A 44 -17.80 0.06 -4.01
N PRO A 45 -18.61 1.12 -3.78
CA PRO A 45 -18.25 2.15 -2.81
C PRO A 45 -18.06 1.60 -1.39
N THR A 46 -18.95 0.71 -0.93
CA THR A 46 -18.83 0.07 0.39
C THR A 46 -17.57 -0.80 0.47
N ALA A 47 -17.25 -1.55 -0.60
CA ALA A 47 -16.05 -2.36 -0.67
C ALA A 47 -14.79 -1.50 -0.61
N VAL A 48 -14.77 -0.34 -1.29
CA VAL A 48 -13.68 0.64 -1.23
C VAL A 48 -13.48 1.18 0.19
N ASP A 49 -14.55 1.61 0.85
CA ASP A 49 -14.46 2.16 2.20
C ASP A 49 -13.90 1.12 3.17
N LEU A 50 -14.47 -0.10 3.17
CA LEU A 50 -14.05 -1.15 4.08
C LEU A 50 -12.64 -1.67 3.78
N SER A 51 -12.26 -1.87 2.51
CA SER A 51 -10.90 -2.30 2.17
C SER A 51 -9.86 -1.26 2.61
N SER A 52 -10.21 0.03 2.53
CA SER A 52 -9.35 1.14 2.95
C SER A 52 -9.23 1.23 4.48
N LEU A 53 -10.30 0.94 5.21
CA LEU A 53 -10.27 0.83 6.68
C LEU A 53 -9.38 -0.34 7.12
N VAL A 54 -9.51 -1.51 6.49
CA VAL A 54 -8.66 -2.68 6.79
C VAL A 54 -7.19 -2.36 6.49
N PHE A 55 -6.90 -1.71 5.37
CA PHE A 55 -5.55 -1.23 5.04
C PHE A 55 -4.97 -0.35 6.16
N ALA A 56 -5.69 0.70 6.56
CA ALA A 56 -5.22 1.65 7.57
C ALA A 56 -5.08 1.03 8.97
N THR A 57 -6.01 0.14 9.37
CA THR A 57 -5.94 -0.55 10.66
C THR A 57 -4.75 -1.51 10.75
N ASN A 58 -4.44 -2.22 9.67
CA ASN A 58 -3.32 -3.18 9.63
C ASN A 58 -1.94 -2.53 9.80
N HIS A 59 -1.83 -1.21 9.63
CA HIS A 59 -0.61 -0.46 9.91
C HIS A 59 -0.38 -0.19 11.40
N MET A 60 -1.36 -0.49 12.27
CA MET A 60 -1.25 -0.43 13.73
C MET A 60 -0.73 0.93 14.26
N ASN A 61 -1.01 2.02 13.55
CA ASN A 61 -0.53 3.36 13.89
C ASN A 61 -1.70 4.35 13.92
N ALA A 62 -2.19 4.64 15.12
CA ALA A 62 -3.33 5.54 15.33
C ALA A 62 -3.09 6.96 14.82
N ARG A 63 -1.85 7.47 14.91
CA ARG A 63 -1.48 8.80 14.37
C ARG A 63 -1.52 8.82 12.85
N ALA A 64 -1.16 7.70 12.23
CA ALA A 64 -1.14 7.58 10.78
C ALA A 64 -2.49 7.17 10.16
N PHE A 65 -3.38 6.62 10.99
CA PHE A 65 -4.62 6.00 10.55
C PHE A 65 -5.43 6.85 9.57
N ALA A 66 -5.70 8.10 9.91
CA ALA A 66 -6.53 8.98 9.07
C ALA A 66 -5.93 9.20 7.68
N HIS A 67 -4.61 9.45 7.60
CA HIS A 67 -3.98 9.67 6.30
C HIS A 67 -3.83 8.37 5.50
N LEU A 68 -3.53 7.23 6.16
CA LEU A 68 -3.46 5.93 5.51
C LEU A 68 -4.82 5.48 4.98
N TYR A 69 -5.90 5.77 5.71
CA TYR A 69 -7.26 5.52 5.26
C TYR A 69 -7.57 6.31 3.98
N ILE A 70 -7.26 7.60 3.95
CA ILE A 70 -7.50 8.46 2.78
C ILE A 70 -6.68 7.98 1.56
N LEU A 71 -5.42 7.60 1.76
CA LEU A 71 -4.59 7.03 0.68
C LEU A 71 -5.12 5.68 0.20
N GLY A 72 -5.52 4.82 1.13
CA GLY A 72 -6.27 3.60 0.87
C GLY A 72 -7.55 3.86 0.10
N TRP A 73 -8.22 4.97 0.33
CA TRP A 73 -9.42 5.30 -0.43
C TRP A 73 -9.07 5.76 -1.86
N LEU A 74 -8.08 6.64 -1.98
CA LEU A 74 -7.63 7.20 -3.26
C LEU A 74 -7.04 6.13 -4.20
N TRP A 75 -6.15 5.26 -3.74
CA TRP A 75 -5.58 4.24 -4.63
C TRP A 75 -6.62 3.19 -5.04
N SER A 76 -7.67 2.95 -4.23
CA SER A 76 -8.80 2.09 -4.61
C SER A 76 -9.58 2.70 -5.78
N ILE A 77 -9.84 4.00 -5.72
CA ILE A 77 -10.52 4.71 -6.81
C ILE A 77 -9.67 4.74 -8.07
N MET A 78 -8.37 5.03 -7.95
CA MET A 78 -7.48 5.02 -9.11
C MET A 78 -7.42 3.64 -9.75
N TYR A 79 -7.35 2.57 -8.96
CA TYR A 79 -7.42 1.21 -9.47
C TYR A 79 -8.74 0.95 -10.20
N ILE A 80 -9.89 1.28 -9.61
CA ILE A 80 -11.20 1.05 -10.23
C ILE A 80 -11.36 1.84 -11.54
N ARG A 81 -10.91 3.09 -11.55
CA ARG A 81 -11.01 3.99 -12.72
C ARG A 81 -10.08 3.59 -13.85
N THR A 82 -8.86 3.18 -13.53
CA THR A 82 -7.84 2.84 -14.54
C THR A 82 -7.87 1.37 -14.95
N ARG A 83 -8.44 0.50 -14.11
CA ARG A 83 -8.37 -0.96 -14.24
C ARG A 83 -6.95 -1.48 -14.45
N ASN A 84 -5.97 -0.77 -13.90
CA ASN A 84 -4.55 -1.07 -14.06
C ASN A 84 -3.88 -1.09 -12.69
N MET A 85 -3.33 -2.25 -12.30
CA MET A 85 -2.65 -2.42 -11.01
C MET A 85 -1.32 -1.67 -10.93
N LEU A 86 -0.67 -1.39 -12.07
CA LEU A 86 0.59 -0.64 -12.06
C LEU A 86 0.38 0.81 -11.60
N VAL A 87 -0.79 1.40 -11.86
CA VAL A 87 -1.09 2.78 -11.46
C VAL A 87 -1.02 2.97 -9.94
N PRO A 88 -1.81 2.26 -9.11
CA PRO A 88 -1.71 2.41 -7.67
C PRO A 88 -0.35 1.94 -7.12
N ILE A 89 0.26 0.90 -7.69
CA ILE A 89 1.61 0.43 -7.28
C ILE A 89 2.65 1.54 -7.41
N LEU A 90 2.74 2.18 -8.57
CA LEU A 90 3.76 3.20 -8.82
C LEU A 90 3.54 4.45 -7.96
N ILE A 91 2.28 4.84 -7.76
CA ILE A 91 1.96 5.99 -6.90
C ILE A 91 2.25 5.67 -5.43
N HIS A 92 1.98 4.44 -4.99
CA HIS A 92 2.29 4.00 -3.64
C HIS A 92 3.81 3.92 -3.41
N MET A 93 4.58 3.37 -4.35
CA MET A 93 6.06 3.41 -4.30
C MET A 93 6.57 4.84 -4.17
N MET A 94 6.07 5.76 -5.01
CA MET A 94 6.45 7.17 -4.95
C MET A 94 6.13 7.78 -3.58
N TRP A 95 4.97 7.44 -3.00
CA TRP A 95 4.58 7.88 -1.67
C TRP A 95 5.46 7.31 -0.56
N ASN A 96 5.97 6.08 -0.68
CA ASN A 96 6.88 5.50 0.32
C ASN A 96 8.32 6.02 0.21
N CYS A 97 8.70 6.61 -0.93
CA CYS A 97 10.01 7.22 -1.11
C CYS A 97 10.13 8.66 -0.57
N ARG A 98 9.09 9.20 0.09
CA ARG A 98 9.11 10.52 0.72
C ARG A 98 9.72 10.48 2.13
#